data_AF-A0A212CP73-F1
#
_entry.id   AF-A0A212CP73-F1
#
_cell.length_a   1.000
_cell.length_b   1.000
_cell.length_c   1.000
_cell.angle_alpha   90.00
_cell.angle_beta   90.00
_cell.angle_gamma   90.00
#
_symmetry.space_group_name_H-M   'P 1'
#
loop_
_entity.id
_entity.type
_entity.pdbx_description
1 polymer ?
#
loop_
_entity_poly.entity_id
_entity_poly.type
_entity_poly.pdbx_seq_one_letter_code
_entity_poly.pdbx_strand_id
1 'polypeptide(L)'
;MIDKEEVSLRRVIGAKKDQYFLDKKMVTKNDVMNLLESAGFSRSNPYYIVKQGKINQMATAPDSQRLKLLREVAGTRVYDERKEESISLMKETEGKREKINELLKYIEERLHTLEEEKEELAQYQKWDKMRRALEYTIYNQELNETRAKLDELSAKRETSGEKSRQLRDAQQDARDKMEDIERQVRELKTKISAMKEEKEQLSAERQEQIKQRTKLELKAKDLQDELAGNSEQRKRLLKERQKLLEKIEEKQKELAETEPKFNSVKEKEERGIARLAQATQERTDLYAKQGRGSQFTSKEERDKWIKKELKSLDQAINDKKRQIAAIHKDLEDTEANKEKNLEQYNDLNEVKARVEELDRKYYEVKNKKDELQSERNYLWREENAEQQALAAKREDLEKKQQLLRAATGKVGDQVSHRGALTGGYYDTRKSRLELQKDVRKAEEELGELEAKLNENLRRNIENIF
;
A
#
# COMPACT_ATOMS: atom_id res chain seq x y z
N MET A 1 71.32 68.45 66.55
CA MET A 1 72.53 68.96 67.24
C MET A 1 73.49 67.81 67.40
N ILE A 2 74.77 68.01 67.07
CA ILE A 2 75.81 67.00 67.20
C ILE A 2 76.22 67.00 68.66
N ASP A 3 75.94 65.91 69.37
CA ASP A 3 76.17 65.80 70.81
C ASP A 3 77.61 65.30 71.05
N LYS A 4 78.56 66.20 70.87
CA LYS A 4 79.99 65.98 71.12
C LYS A 4 80.61 67.21 71.77
N GLU A 5 81.51 66.99 72.73
CA GLU A 5 82.24 68.07 73.38
C GLU A 5 83.16 68.85 72.42
N GLU A 6 83.69 68.20 71.39
CA GLU A 6 84.50 68.83 70.35
C GLU A 6 83.97 68.48 68.95
N VAL A 7 83.81 69.51 68.11
CA VAL A 7 83.35 69.37 66.72
C VAL A 7 84.47 69.80 65.77
N SER A 8 84.85 68.92 64.85
CA SER A 8 85.91 69.20 63.86
C SER A 8 85.33 69.45 62.46
N LEU A 9 85.45 70.67 61.96
CA LEU A 9 85.09 71.03 60.59
C LEU A 9 86.35 71.28 59.76
N ARG A 10 86.53 70.51 58.68
CA ARG A 10 87.66 70.65 57.75
C ARG A 10 87.15 70.89 56.34
N ARG A 11 87.61 71.97 55.70
CA ARG A 11 87.41 72.23 54.27
C ARG A 11 88.70 71.91 53.51
N VAL A 12 88.63 71.00 52.55
CA VAL A 12 89.75 70.65 51.67
C VAL A 12 89.50 71.28 50.31
N ILE A 13 90.34 72.26 49.97
CA ILE A 13 90.28 72.98 48.70
C ILE A 13 91.45 72.50 47.83
N GLY A 14 91.13 71.89 46.70
CA GLY A 14 92.06 71.59 45.62
C GLY A 14 91.66 72.31 44.33
N ALA A 15 92.52 72.28 43.31
CA ALA A 15 92.32 73.03 42.07
C ALA A 15 90.97 72.77 41.36
N LYS A 16 90.38 71.58 41.53
CA LYS A 16 89.09 71.18 40.96
C LYS A 16 88.08 70.66 41.98
N LYS A 17 88.42 70.64 43.27
CA LYS A 17 87.61 69.99 44.31
C LYS A 17 87.49 70.89 45.53
N ASP A 18 86.26 71.12 45.98
CA ASP A 18 85.93 71.80 47.23
C ASP A 18 85.07 70.84 48.06
N GLN A 19 85.66 70.26 49.10
CA GLN A 19 85.01 69.22 49.92
C GLN A 19 84.98 69.63 51.39
N TYR A 20 83.83 69.40 52.04
CA TYR A 20 83.64 69.64 53.46
C TYR A 20 83.61 68.31 54.21
N PHE A 21 84.35 68.26 55.32
CA PHE A 21 84.39 67.13 56.23
C PHE A 21 83.99 67.60 57.62
N LEU A 22 82.98 66.96 58.19
CA LEU A 22 82.55 67.16 59.57
C LEU A 22 82.86 65.86 60.33
N ASP A 23 83.75 65.93 61.31
CA ASP A 23 84.25 64.78 62.05
C ASP A 23 84.72 63.63 61.15
N LYS A 24 85.54 63.99 60.15
CA LYS A 24 86.10 63.07 59.13
C LYS A 24 85.06 62.47 58.16
N LYS A 25 83.77 62.80 58.28
CA LYS A 25 82.73 62.39 57.32
C LYS A 25 82.51 63.46 56.25
N MET A 26 82.42 63.05 54.99
CA MET A 26 82.10 63.95 53.88
C MET A 26 80.64 64.41 53.98
N VAL A 27 80.42 65.72 53.91
CA VAL A 27 79.09 66.35 54.02
C VAL A 27 78.88 67.31 52.85
N THR A 28 77.61 67.53 52.46
CA THR A 28 77.31 68.47 51.37
C THR A 28 77.48 69.91 51.84
N LYS A 29 77.69 70.82 50.88
CA LYS A 29 77.77 72.25 51.17
C LYS A 29 76.49 72.77 51.85
N ASN A 30 75.32 72.30 51.43
CA ASN A 30 74.06 72.75 52.01
C ASN A 30 73.91 72.31 53.46
N ASP A 31 74.31 71.07 53.78
CA ASP A 31 74.25 70.56 55.16
C ASP A 31 75.18 71.35 56.09
N VAL A 32 76.39 71.69 55.62
CA VAL A 32 77.33 72.53 56.37
C VAL A 32 76.79 73.94 56.54
N MET A 33 76.18 74.52 55.51
CA MET A 33 75.58 75.86 55.60
C MET A 33 74.41 75.86 56.58
N ASN A 34 73.51 74.87 56.51
CA ASN A 34 72.39 74.72 57.43
C ASN A 34 72.89 74.50 58.88
N LEU A 35 73.95 73.72 59.07
CA LEU A 35 74.58 73.51 60.38
C LEU A 35 75.16 74.81 60.93
N LEU A 36 75.91 75.57 60.13
CA LEU A 36 76.48 76.85 60.52
C LEU A 36 75.37 77.88 60.82
N GLU A 37 74.34 77.97 59.99
CA GLU A 37 73.19 78.84 60.23
C GLU A 37 72.45 78.46 61.52
N SER A 38 72.28 77.16 61.81
CA SER A 38 71.69 76.69 63.06
C SER A 38 72.54 77.00 64.31
N ALA A 39 73.86 77.13 64.13
CA ALA A 39 74.80 77.54 65.16
C ALA A 39 74.97 79.07 65.27
N GLY A 40 74.21 79.85 64.49
CA GLY A 40 74.24 81.32 64.49
C GLY A 40 75.24 81.95 63.53
N PHE A 41 75.98 81.15 62.76
CA PHE A 41 76.87 81.62 61.70
C PHE A 41 76.09 81.79 60.39
N SER A 42 75.56 82.99 60.14
CA SER A 42 74.98 83.32 58.83
C SER A 42 76.08 83.50 57.78
N ARG A 43 75.88 82.94 56.58
CA ARG A 43 76.71 83.16 55.39
C ARG A 43 76.80 84.64 55.01
N SER A 44 75.76 85.39 55.30
CA SER A 44 75.59 86.75 54.80
C SER A 44 75.97 87.81 55.86
N ASN A 45 76.21 87.40 57.12
CA ASN A 45 76.54 88.28 58.24
C ASN A 45 78.06 88.44 58.33
N PRO A 46 78.67 89.55 57.87
CA PRO A 46 80.12 89.69 57.80
C PRO A 46 80.76 90.13 59.12
N TYR A 47 79.96 90.37 60.18
CA TYR A 47 80.43 91.14 61.33
C TYR A 47 81.44 90.41 62.21
N TYR A 48 81.49 89.08 62.15
CA TYR A 48 82.54 88.31 62.81
C TYR A 48 83.89 88.36 62.05
N ILE A 49 83.94 88.90 60.82
CA ILE A 49 85.17 89.04 60.00
C ILE A 49 85.22 90.42 59.30
N VAL A 50 86.01 91.34 59.84
CA VAL A 50 86.22 92.66 59.22
C VAL A 50 87.39 92.58 58.22
N LYS A 51 87.08 92.71 56.92
CA LYS A 51 88.09 92.85 55.86
C LYS A 51 88.56 94.30 55.73
N GLN A 52 89.77 94.52 55.21
CA GLN A 52 90.29 95.86 54.93
C GLN A 52 89.31 96.63 54.03
N GLY A 53 88.98 97.87 54.41
CA GLY A 53 88.02 98.73 53.70
C GLY A 53 86.53 98.50 54.02
N LYS A 54 86.18 97.46 54.77
CA LYS A 54 84.77 97.16 55.11
C LYS A 54 84.13 98.18 56.05
N ILE A 55 84.93 98.79 56.94
CA ILE A 55 84.49 99.82 57.88
C ILE A 55 83.97 101.05 57.13
N ASN A 56 84.70 101.53 56.12
CA ASN A 56 84.28 102.67 55.32
C ASN A 56 82.98 102.39 54.55
N GLN A 57 82.85 101.19 53.96
CA GLN A 57 81.60 100.79 53.27
C GLN A 57 80.40 100.78 54.20
N MET A 58 80.59 100.39 55.46
CA MET A 58 79.51 100.37 56.45
C MET A 58 79.11 101.78 56.87
N ALA A 59 80.09 102.67 57.04
CA ALA A 59 79.86 104.08 57.35
C ALA A 59 79.11 104.83 56.23
N THR A 60 79.37 104.50 54.97
CA THR A 60 78.76 105.16 53.80
C THR A 60 77.56 104.41 53.20
N ALA A 61 77.19 103.23 53.71
CA ALA A 61 76.07 102.45 53.17
C ALA A 61 74.71 103.14 53.33
N PRO A 62 73.78 102.99 52.36
CA PRO A 62 72.41 103.51 52.47
C PRO A 62 71.56 102.75 53.50
N ASP A 63 70.53 103.40 54.02
CA ASP A 63 69.69 102.88 55.11
C ASP A 63 68.99 101.56 54.77
N SER A 64 68.61 101.33 53.50
CA SER A 64 68.05 100.06 53.04
C SER A 64 69.02 98.88 53.21
N GLN A 65 70.31 99.12 52.98
CA GLN A 65 71.37 98.13 53.17
C GLN A 65 71.66 97.93 54.65
N ARG A 66 71.62 98.99 55.48
CA ARG A 66 71.70 98.87 56.94
C ARG A 66 70.52 98.10 57.52
N LEU A 67 69.30 98.31 57.01
CA LEU A 67 68.11 97.59 57.44
C LEU A 67 68.15 96.11 57.03
N LYS A 68 68.53 95.83 55.78
CA LYS A 68 68.74 94.45 55.31
C LYS A 68 69.73 93.72 56.20
N LEU A 69 70.79 94.42 56.60
CA LEU A 69 71.81 93.92 57.49
C LEU A 69 71.27 93.69 58.91
N LEU A 70 70.50 94.63 59.48
CA LEU A 70 69.84 94.45 60.78
C LEU A 70 68.87 93.25 60.78
N ARG A 71 68.07 93.07 59.73
CA ARG A 71 67.19 91.90 59.57
C ARG A 71 67.97 90.59 59.52
N GLU A 72 69.15 90.64 58.92
CA GLU A 72 70.01 89.48 58.81
C GLU A 72 70.68 89.12 60.15
N VAL A 73 71.13 90.12 60.91
CA VAL A 73 71.66 89.95 62.27
C VAL A 73 70.55 89.43 63.20
N ALA A 74 69.31 89.90 63.02
CA ALA A 74 68.15 89.40 63.74
C ALA A 74 67.73 87.97 63.32
N GLY A 75 68.34 87.38 62.29
CA GLY A 75 68.06 86.03 61.85
C GLY A 75 66.68 85.85 61.18
N THR A 76 65.95 86.92 60.87
CA THR A 76 64.56 86.83 60.38
C THR A 76 64.45 86.37 58.92
N ARG A 77 65.55 86.41 58.17
CA ARG A 77 65.58 86.09 56.72
C ARG A 77 65.16 84.65 56.40
N VAL A 78 65.62 83.67 57.18
CA VAL A 78 65.30 82.24 56.95
C VAL A 78 63.81 81.98 57.20
N TYR A 79 63.24 82.67 58.19
CA TYR A 79 61.81 82.61 58.46
C TYR A 79 60.98 83.22 57.32
N ASP A 80 61.39 84.39 56.82
CA ASP A 80 60.70 85.06 55.71
C ASP A 80 60.73 84.20 54.43
N GLU A 81 61.89 83.64 54.07
CA GLU A 81 62.04 82.75 52.89
C GLU A 81 61.15 81.49 53.01
N ARG A 82 61.19 80.78 54.15
CA ARG A 82 60.33 79.60 54.37
C ARG A 82 58.84 79.92 54.40
N LYS A 83 58.49 81.09 54.92
CA LYS A 83 57.11 81.58 54.95
C LYS A 83 56.60 81.81 53.53
N GLU A 84 57.39 82.45 52.66
CA GLU A 84 57.04 82.66 51.25
C GLU A 84 56.86 81.33 50.50
N GLU A 85 57.77 80.37 50.68
CA GLU A 85 57.66 79.03 50.09
C GLU A 85 56.39 78.28 50.57
N SER A 86 56.12 78.32 51.87
CA SER A 86 54.93 77.68 52.46
C SER A 86 53.63 78.31 51.95
N ILE A 87 53.60 79.64 51.79
CA ILE A 87 52.45 80.35 51.22
C ILE A 87 52.21 79.93 49.75
N SER A 88 53.28 79.77 48.97
CA SER A 88 53.17 79.28 47.58
C SER A 88 52.59 77.86 47.52
N LEU A 89 53.11 76.94 48.33
CA LEU A 89 52.58 75.58 48.43
C LEU A 89 51.11 75.55 48.89
N MET A 90 50.76 76.39 49.86
CA MET A 90 49.38 76.50 50.33
C MET A 90 48.45 76.97 49.21
N LYS A 91 48.89 77.93 48.38
CA LYS A 91 48.14 78.39 47.22
C LYS A 91 47.95 77.30 46.16
N GLU A 92 48.97 76.49 45.90
CA GLU A 92 48.85 75.34 44.99
C GLU A 92 47.89 74.26 45.54
N THR A 93 47.96 73.98 46.85
CA THR A 93 47.04 73.02 47.48
C THR A 93 45.61 73.51 47.48
N GLU A 94 45.39 74.82 47.63
CA GLU A 94 44.06 75.42 47.55
C GLU A 94 43.47 75.25 46.15
N GLY A 95 44.26 75.51 45.09
CA GLY A 95 43.82 75.29 43.71
C GLY A 95 43.53 73.81 43.40
N LYS A 96 44.32 72.87 43.97
CA LYS A 96 44.02 71.43 43.86
C LYS A 96 42.70 71.08 44.57
N ARG A 97 42.45 71.66 45.74
CA ARG A 97 41.21 71.44 46.50
C ARG A 97 39.99 71.94 45.73
N GLU A 98 40.09 73.13 45.12
CA GLU A 98 39.02 73.69 44.28
C GLU A 98 38.67 72.76 43.12
N LYS A 99 39.69 72.23 42.42
CA LYS A 99 39.48 71.27 41.33
C LYS A 99 38.88 69.94 41.79
N ILE A 100 39.24 69.46 42.98
CA ILE A 100 38.62 68.27 43.58
C ILE A 100 37.14 68.53 43.86
N ASN A 101 36.80 69.70 44.42
CA ASN A 101 35.42 70.07 44.70
C ASN A 101 34.57 70.18 43.43
N GLU A 102 35.14 70.71 42.34
CA GLU A 102 34.47 70.74 41.04
C GLU A 102 34.18 69.33 40.51
N LEU A 103 35.15 68.42 40.58
CA LEU A 103 34.96 67.02 40.20
C LEU A 103 33.93 66.32 41.07
N LEU A 104 33.91 66.59 42.38
CA LEU A 104 32.90 66.03 43.29
C LEU A 104 31.50 66.49 42.88
N LYS A 105 31.32 67.77 42.53
CA LYS A 105 30.04 68.29 42.06
C LYS A 105 29.57 67.59 40.78
N TYR A 106 30.48 67.33 39.84
CA TYR A 106 30.15 66.57 38.62
C TYR A 106 29.76 65.12 38.94
N ILE A 107 30.45 64.47 39.89
CA ILE A 107 30.11 63.12 40.33
C ILE A 107 28.72 63.08 40.99
N GLU A 108 28.39 64.08 41.81
CA GLU A 108 27.06 64.19 42.44
C GLU A 108 25.96 64.37 41.40
N GLU A 109 26.16 65.23 40.39
CA GLU A 109 25.21 65.38 39.29
C GLU A 109 25.04 64.07 38.51
N ARG A 110 26.14 63.36 38.22
CA ARG A 110 26.09 62.07 37.53
C ARG A 110 25.37 61.02 38.37
N LEU A 111 25.58 60.98 39.68
CA LEU A 111 24.86 60.09 40.59
C LEU A 111 23.35 60.39 40.59
N HIS A 112 22.95 61.66 40.52
CA HIS A 112 21.53 62.01 40.40
C HIS A 112 20.92 61.46 39.11
N THR A 113 21.58 61.66 37.96
CA THR A 113 21.09 61.10 36.68
C THR A 113 20.98 59.59 36.71
N LEU A 114 21.92 58.91 37.40
CA LEU A 114 21.93 57.46 37.51
C LEU A 114 20.82 56.92 38.42
N GLU A 115 20.42 57.69 39.44
CA GLU A 115 19.27 57.35 40.28
C GLU A 115 17.95 57.52 39.51
N GLU A 116 17.83 58.54 38.65
CA GLU A 116 16.68 58.69 37.74
C GLU A 116 16.59 57.52 36.74
N GLU A 117 17.70 57.16 36.09
CA GLU A 117 17.78 56.02 35.17
C GLU A 117 17.41 54.69 35.87
N LYS A 118 17.79 54.53 37.15
CA LYS A 118 17.43 53.36 37.96
C LYS A 118 15.94 53.29 38.24
N GLU A 119 15.30 54.41 38.56
CA GLU A 119 13.84 54.46 38.77
C GLU A 119 13.09 54.17 37.47
N GLU A 120 13.52 54.73 36.34
CA GLU A 120 12.96 54.44 35.01
C GLU A 120 13.09 52.94 34.66
N LEU A 121 14.25 52.35 34.92
CA LEU A 121 14.48 50.91 34.73
C LEU A 121 13.57 50.06 35.64
N ALA A 122 13.34 50.48 36.89
CA ALA A 122 12.44 49.79 37.79
C ALA A 122 10.99 49.81 37.28
N GLN A 123 10.54 50.94 36.75
CA GLN A 123 9.22 51.07 36.12
C GLN A 123 9.12 50.19 34.86
N TYR A 124 10.15 50.22 34.00
CA TYR A 124 10.22 49.33 32.84
C TYR A 124 10.12 47.85 33.24
N GLN A 125 10.88 47.41 34.25
CA GLN A 125 10.82 46.02 34.71
C GLN A 125 9.46 45.63 35.27
N LYS A 126 8.77 46.54 35.97
CA LYS A 126 7.40 46.32 36.45
C LYS A 126 6.44 46.08 35.27
N TRP A 127 6.52 46.93 34.25
CA TRP A 127 5.66 46.82 33.06
C TRP A 127 6.03 45.62 32.18
N ASP A 128 7.31 45.28 32.05
CA ASP A 128 7.74 44.08 31.32
C ASP A 128 7.25 42.80 32.00
N LYS A 129 7.32 42.72 33.34
CA LYS A 129 6.72 41.60 34.09
C LYS A 129 5.22 41.47 33.82
N MET A 130 4.50 42.59 33.80
CA MET A 130 3.07 42.60 33.49
C MET A 130 2.80 42.16 32.04
N ARG A 131 3.57 42.68 31.08
CA ARG A 131 3.50 42.30 29.67
C ARG A 131 3.70 40.80 29.49
N ARG A 132 4.74 40.24 30.10
CA ARG A 132 5.05 38.80 30.05
C ARG A 132 3.97 37.93 30.70
N ALA A 133 3.38 38.39 31.80
CA ALA A 133 2.26 37.71 32.42
C ALA A 133 1.03 37.69 31.50
N LEU A 134 0.69 38.83 30.89
CA LEU A 134 -0.42 38.93 29.94
C LEU A 134 -0.17 38.08 28.69
N GLU A 135 1.04 38.14 28.13
CA GLU A 135 1.46 37.32 27.00
C GLU A 135 1.32 35.83 27.29
N TYR A 136 1.77 35.39 28.48
CA TYR A 136 1.54 34.02 28.93
C TYR A 136 0.05 33.67 29.06
N THR A 137 -0.78 34.57 29.60
CA THR A 137 -2.23 34.31 29.70
C THR A 137 -2.92 34.20 28.34
N ILE A 138 -2.54 35.04 27.37
CA ILE A 138 -3.06 34.99 26.00
C ILE A 138 -2.67 33.66 25.35
N TYR A 139 -1.38 33.30 25.41
CA TYR A 139 -0.92 32.04 24.84
C TYR A 139 -1.54 30.82 25.52
N ASN A 140 -1.78 30.87 26.83
CA ASN A 140 -2.47 29.80 27.52
C ASN A 140 -3.95 29.70 27.06
N GLN A 141 -4.63 30.83 26.88
CA GLN A 141 -5.99 30.84 26.33
C GLN A 141 -6.03 30.29 24.90
N GLU A 142 -5.15 30.74 24.00
CA GLU A 142 -5.06 30.25 22.62
C GLU A 142 -4.76 28.74 22.57
N LEU A 143 -3.87 28.27 23.46
CA LEU A 143 -3.56 26.85 23.60
C LEU A 143 -4.77 26.05 24.07
N ASN A 144 -5.55 26.57 25.03
CA ASN A 144 -6.76 25.91 25.49
C ASN A 144 -7.86 25.89 24.42
N GLU A 145 -8.04 26.98 23.65
CA GLU A 145 -8.96 26.99 22.51
C GLU A 145 -8.54 26.01 21.41
N THR A 146 -7.23 25.91 21.15
CA THR A 146 -6.70 24.95 20.17
C THR A 146 -6.91 23.51 20.63
N ARG A 147 -6.73 23.23 21.93
CA ARG A 147 -7.06 21.92 22.52
C ARG A 147 -8.54 21.60 22.40
N ALA A 148 -9.42 22.54 22.75
CA ALA A 148 -10.87 22.35 22.63
C ALA A 148 -11.29 22.05 21.17
N LYS A 149 -10.73 22.77 20.19
CA LYS A 149 -10.95 22.49 18.76
C LYS A 149 -10.43 21.10 18.35
N LEU A 150 -9.30 20.67 18.90
CA LEU A 150 -8.75 19.34 18.64
C LEU A 150 -9.65 18.24 19.21
N ASP A 151 -10.16 18.43 20.43
CA ASP A 151 -11.10 17.51 21.06
C ASP A 151 -12.41 17.42 20.26
N GLU A 152 -12.97 18.55 19.81
CA GLU A 152 -14.14 18.56 18.92
C GLU A 152 -13.89 17.80 17.60
N LEU A 153 -12.74 18.00 16.97
CA LEU A 153 -12.37 17.29 15.74
C LEU A 153 -12.19 15.79 16.00
N SER A 154 -11.62 15.42 17.15
CA SER A 154 -11.48 14.02 17.55
C SER A 154 -12.83 13.33 17.72
N ALA A 155 -13.79 14.00 18.38
CA ALA A 155 -15.16 13.49 18.55
C ALA A 155 -15.90 13.38 17.21
N LYS A 156 -15.73 14.37 16.31
CA LYS A 156 -16.26 14.28 14.93
C LYS A 156 -15.64 13.12 14.14
N ARG A 157 -14.35 12.85 14.33
CA ARG A 157 -13.65 11.73 13.69
C ARG A 157 -14.16 10.39 14.22
N GLU A 158 -14.37 10.27 15.53
CA GLU A 158 -14.88 9.05 16.17
C GLU A 158 -16.31 8.75 15.71
N THR A 159 -17.21 9.73 15.76
CA THR A 159 -18.59 9.59 15.26
C THR A 159 -18.65 9.29 13.76
N SER A 160 -17.80 9.91 12.94
CA SER A 160 -17.67 9.58 11.52
C SER A 160 -17.14 8.17 11.30
N GLY A 161 -16.16 7.73 12.11
CA GLY A 161 -15.63 6.37 12.10
C GLY A 161 -16.69 5.33 12.44
N GLU A 162 -17.52 5.61 13.44
CA GLU A 162 -18.63 4.75 13.86
C GLU A 162 -19.72 4.66 12.78
N LYS A 163 -20.11 5.80 12.18
CA LYS A 163 -21.04 5.83 11.05
C LYS A 163 -20.49 5.12 9.81
N SER A 164 -19.20 5.26 9.54
CA SER A 164 -18.51 4.54 8.46
C SER A 164 -18.49 3.03 8.71
N ARG A 165 -18.31 2.60 9.96
CA ARG A 165 -18.41 1.19 10.35
C ARG A 165 -19.83 0.65 10.15
N GLN A 166 -20.85 1.37 10.64
CA GLN A 166 -22.25 0.99 10.43
C GLN A 166 -22.62 0.88 8.94
N LEU A 167 -22.13 1.80 8.10
CA LEU A 167 -22.33 1.73 6.65
C LEU A 167 -21.62 0.54 6.00
N ARG A 168 -20.40 0.20 6.45
CA ARG A 168 -19.68 -1.00 5.98
C ARG A 168 -20.42 -2.28 6.37
N ASP A 169 -20.88 -2.38 7.62
CA ASP A 169 -21.62 -3.55 8.10
C ASP A 169 -22.94 -3.69 7.32
N ALA A 170 -23.68 -2.60 7.10
CA ALA A 170 -24.90 -2.59 6.29
C ALA A 170 -24.64 -2.94 4.81
N GLN A 171 -23.50 -2.51 4.25
CA GLN A 171 -23.11 -2.85 2.89
C GLN A 171 -22.77 -4.35 2.75
N GLN A 172 -22.09 -4.92 3.75
CA GLN A 172 -21.78 -6.35 3.78
C GLN A 172 -23.06 -7.18 3.91
N ASP A 173 -23.95 -6.83 4.84
CA ASP A 173 -25.26 -7.47 4.99
C ASP A 173 -26.09 -7.43 3.70
N ALA A 174 -26.05 -6.30 2.98
CA ALA A 174 -26.72 -6.16 1.71
C ALA A 174 -26.10 -7.04 0.61
N ARG A 175 -24.76 -7.16 0.57
CA ARG A 175 -24.06 -8.07 -0.35
C ARG A 175 -24.40 -9.53 -0.09
N ASP A 176 -24.35 -9.96 1.17
CA ASP A 176 -24.64 -11.34 1.56
C ASP A 176 -26.09 -11.73 1.20
N LYS A 177 -27.05 -10.82 1.41
CA LYS A 177 -28.44 -11.00 0.96
C LYS A 177 -28.56 -11.07 -0.56
N MET A 178 -27.77 -10.27 -1.28
CA MET A 178 -27.78 -10.27 -2.74
C MET A 178 -27.24 -11.60 -3.30
N GLU A 179 -26.16 -12.13 -2.73
CA GLU A 179 -25.61 -13.44 -3.09
C GLU A 179 -26.60 -14.57 -2.83
N ASP A 180 -27.31 -14.54 -1.69
CA ASP A 180 -28.35 -15.53 -1.39
C ASP A 180 -29.51 -15.47 -2.40
N ILE A 181 -29.99 -14.26 -2.73
CA ILE A 181 -31.04 -14.08 -3.74
C ILE A 181 -30.54 -14.55 -5.12
N GLU A 182 -29.30 -14.25 -5.52
CA GLU A 182 -28.73 -14.73 -6.78
C GLU A 182 -28.60 -16.25 -6.84
N ARG A 183 -28.27 -16.89 -5.72
CA ARG A 183 -28.28 -18.35 -5.59
C ARG A 183 -29.70 -18.90 -5.78
N GLN A 184 -30.69 -18.34 -5.09
CA GLN A 184 -32.09 -18.75 -5.22
C GLN A 184 -32.59 -18.55 -6.66
N VAL A 185 -32.22 -17.45 -7.33
CA VAL A 185 -32.58 -17.20 -8.74
C VAL A 185 -31.94 -18.23 -9.67
N ARG A 186 -30.67 -18.60 -9.45
CA ARG A 186 -30.00 -19.66 -10.23
C ARG A 186 -30.69 -21.00 -10.04
N GLU A 187 -30.98 -21.39 -8.81
CA GLU A 187 -31.72 -22.62 -8.52
C GLU A 187 -33.11 -22.64 -9.18
N LEU A 188 -33.87 -21.54 -9.05
CA LEU A 188 -35.19 -21.44 -9.70
C LEU A 188 -35.09 -21.48 -11.22
N LYS A 189 -34.07 -20.85 -11.83
CA LYS A 189 -33.83 -20.96 -13.28
C LYS A 189 -33.54 -22.39 -13.71
N THR A 190 -32.71 -23.13 -12.97
CA THR A 190 -32.44 -24.55 -13.27
C THR A 190 -33.71 -25.40 -13.14
N LYS A 191 -34.53 -25.19 -12.09
CA LYS A 191 -35.82 -25.85 -11.93
C LYS A 191 -36.79 -25.53 -13.07
N ILE A 192 -36.84 -24.26 -13.52
CA ILE A 192 -37.67 -23.85 -14.65
C ILE A 192 -37.20 -24.53 -15.95
N SER A 193 -35.89 -24.63 -16.18
CA SER A 193 -35.35 -25.33 -17.37
C SER A 193 -35.72 -26.80 -17.36
N ALA A 194 -35.51 -27.48 -16.23
CA ALA A 194 -35.87 -28.89 -16.05
C ALA A 194 -37.37 -29.11 -16.27
N MET A 195 -38.23 -28.27 -15.68
CA MET A 195 -39.68 -28.37 -15.89
C MET A 195 -40.11 -28.06 -17.33
N LYS A 196 -39.36 -27.21 -18.06
CA LYS A 196 -39.62 -26.97 -19.48
C LYS A 196 -39.27 -28.18 -20.34
N GLU A 197 -38.10 -28.79 -20.11
CA GLU A 197 -37.69 -30.02 -20.79
C GLU A 197 -38.67 -31.16 -20.50
N GLU A 198 -39.08 -31.34 -19.24
CA GLU A 198 -40.08 -32.33 -18.85
C GLU A 198 -41.43 -32.07 -19.54
N LYS A 199 -41.86 -30.81 -19.62
CA LYS A 199 -43.08 -30.44 -20.36
C LYS A 199 -42.97 -30.75 -21.85
N GLU A 200 -41.82 -30.50 -22.48
CA GLU A 200 -41.58 -30.83 -23.89
C GLU A 200 -41.58 -32.34 -24.13
N GLN A 201 -40.93 -33.11 -23.25
CA GLN A 201 -40.95 -34.58 -23.29
C GLN A 201 -42.37 -35.12 -23.16
N LEU A 202 -43.12 -34.69 -22.14
CA LEU A 202 -44.52 -35.09 -21.95
C LEU A 202 -45.41 -34.67 -23.12
N SER A 203 -45.15 -33.52 -23.74
CA SER A 203 -45.86 -33.08 -24.94
C SER A 203 -45.55 -33.96 -26.16
N ALA A 204 -44.30 -34.37 -26.33
CA ALA A 204 -43.88 -35.28 -27.40
C ALA A 204 -44.46 -36.69 -27.19
N GLU A 205 -44.40 -37.22 -25.97
CA GLU A 205 -45.04 -38.48 -25.60
C GLU A 205 -46.54 -38.43 -25.86
N ARG A 206 -47.22 -37.34 -25.45
CA ARG A 206 -48.64 -37.14 -25.73
C ARG A 206 -48.93 -37.13 -27.22
N GLN A 207 -48.11 -36.49 -28.06
CA GLN A 207 -48.28 -36.53 -29.51
C GLN A 207 -48.10 -37.95 -30.08
N GLU A 208 -47.13 -38.72 -29.59
CA GLU A 208 -46.92 -40.10 -30.03
C GLU A 208 -48.10 -41.00 -29.61
N GLN A 209 -48.57 -40.85 -28.37
CA GLN A 209 -49.77 -41.54 -27.89
C GLN A 209 -51.01 -41.20 -28.73
N ILE A 210 -51.18 -39.93 -29.13
CA ILE A 210 -52.27 -39.53 -30.04
C ILE A 210 -52.11 -40.21 -31.41
N LYS A 211 -50.91 -40.29 -31.99
CA LYS A 211 -50.68 -41.00 -33.26
C LYS A 211 -50.99 -42.48 -33.14
N GLN A 212 -50.54 -43.13 -32.06
CA GLN A 212 -50.83 -44.54 -31.79
C GLN A 212 -52.33 -44.78 -31.62
N ARG A 213 -53.02 -43.93 -30.85
CA ARG A 213 -54.47 -43.98 -30.69
C ARG A 213 -55.18 -43.82 -32.02
N THR A 214 -54.77 -42.87 -32.85
CA THR A 214 -55.35 -42.66 -34.19
C THR A 214 -55.13 -43.87 -35.11
N LYS A 215 -53.94 -44.48 -35.10
CA LYS A 215 -53.66 -45.72 -35.85
C LYS A 215 -54.55 -46.88 -35.38
N LEU A 216 -54.74 -47.02 -34.07
CA LEU A 216 -55.60 -48.06 -33.49
C LEU A 216 -57.08 -47.78 -33.79
N GLU A 217 -57.52 -46.53 -33.72
CA GLU A 217 -58.89 -46.12 -34.11
C GLU A 217 -59.15 -46.41 -35.59
N LEU A 218 -58.20 -46.10 -36.49
CA LEU A 218 -58.30 -46.44 -37.91
C LEU A 218 -58.35 -47.96 -38.13
N LYS A 219 -57.44 -48.73 -37.51
CA LYS A 219 -57.48 -50.20 -37.58
C LYS A 219 -58.77 -50.79 -37.02
N ALA A 220 -59.28 -50.24 -35.92
CA ALA A 220 -60.53 -50.67 -35.33
C ALA A 220 -61.69 -50.41 -36.29
N LYS A 221 -61.71 -49.24 -36.94
CA LYS A 221 -62.70 -48.87 -37.95
C LYS A 221 -62.60 -49.76 -39.19
N ASP A 222 -61.40 -49.99 -39.72
CA ASP A 222 -61.16 -50.88 -40.87
C ASP A 222 -61.64 -52.31 -40.56
N LEU A 223 -61.32 -52.84 -39.37
CA LEU A 223 -61.82 -54.13 -38.91
C LEU A 223 -63.35 -54.13 -38.73
N GLN A 224 -63.94 -53.03 -38.30
CA GLN A 224 -65.39 -52.88 -38.18
C GLN A 224 -66.07 -52.90 -39.55
N ASP A 225 -65.49 -52.21 -40.53
CA ASP A 225 -65.96 -52.16 -41.92
C ASP A 225 -65.76 -53.53 -42.61
N GLU A 226 -64.64 -54.22 -42.37
CA GLU A 226 -64.43 -55.61 -42.79
C GLU A 226 -65.43 -56.57 -42.14
N LEU A 227 -65.73 -56.40 -40.86
CA LEU A 227 -66.70 -57.24 -40.15
C LEU A 227 -68.12 -56.99 -40.66
N ALA A 228 -68.47 -55.73 -40.97
CA ALA A 228 -69.72 -55.37 -41.62
C ALA A 228 -69.81 -56.02 -43.02
N GLY A 229 -68.77 -55.88 -43.84
CA GLY A 229 -68.67 -56.51 -45.16
C GLY A 229 -68.76 -58.03 -45.10
N ASN A 230 -68.02 -58.67 -44.19
CA ASN A 230 -68.06 -60.11 -43.95
C ASN A 230 -69.42 -60.57 -43.40
N SER A 231 -70.09 -59.78 -42.56
CA SER A 231 -71.43 -60.09 -42.07
C SER A 231 -72.46 -60.08 -43.21
N GLU A 232 -72.32 -59.14 -44.15
CA GLU A 232 -73.17 -59.01 -45.32
C GLU A 232 -72.91 -60.13 -46.34
N GLN A 233 -71.64 -60.47 -46.55
CA GLN A 233 -71.21 -61.60 -47.37
C GLN A 233 -71.66 -62.94 -46.76
N ARG A 234 -71.58 -63.09 -45.43
CA ARG A 234 -72.12 -64.26 -44.70
C ARG A 234 -73.64 -64.36 -44.84
N LYS A 235 -74.39 -63.25 -44.79
CA LYS A 235 -75.84 -63.25 -45.06
C LYS A 235 -76.17 -63.70 -46.49
N ARG A 236 -75.36 -63.29 -47.49
CA ARG A 236 -75.52 -63.74 -48.89
C ARG A 236 -75.23 -65.24 -49.02
N LEU A 237 -74.12 -65.71 -48.47
CA LEU A 237 -73.74 -67.14 -48.49
C LEU A 237 -74.76 -68.02 -47.75
N LEU A 238 -75.35 -67.55 -46.65
CA LEU A 238 -76.42 -68.27 -45.96
C LEU A 238 -77.69 -68.39 -46.83
N LYS A 239 -78.06 -67.33 -47.57
CA LYS A 239 -79.17 -67.41 -48.55
C LYS A 239 -78.87 -68.36 -49.70
N GLU A 240 -77.64 -68.39 -50.20
CA GLU A 240 -77.22 -69.35 -51.24
C GLU A 240 -77.21 -70.79 -50.71
N ARG A 241 -76.72 -71.00 -49.48
CA ARG A 241 -76.77 -72.30 -48.81
C ARG A 241 -78.20 -72.81 -48.67
N GLN A 242 -79.14 -71.95 -48.31
CA GLN A 242 -80.56 -72.29 -48.22
C GLN A 242 -81.10 -72.79 -49.58
N LYS A 243 -80.83 -72.05 -50.66
CA LYS A 243 -81.23 -72.44 -52.03
C LYS A 243 -80.58 -73.74 -52.50
N LEU A 244 -79.34 -73.99 -52.10
CA LEU A 244 -78.62 -75.24 -52.41
C LEU A 244 -79.21 -76.42 -51.64
N LEU A 245 -79.60 -76.25 -50.38
CA LEU A 245 -80.27 -77.29 -49.61
C LEU A 245 -81.63 -77.66 -50.21
N GLU A 246 -82.42 -76.68 -50.66
CA GLU A 246 -83.68 -76.92 -51.38
C GLU A 246 -83.44 -77.74 -52.67
N LYS A 247 -82.38 -77.43 -53.43
CA LYS A 247 -81.98 -78.21 -54.62
C LYS A 247 -81.50 -79.63 -54.29
N ILE A 248 -80.81 -79.81 -53.17
CA ILE A 248 -80.36 -81.14 -52.71
C ILE A 248 -81.56 -81.99 -52.34
N GLU A 249 -82.55 -81.42 -51.66
CA GLU A 249 -83.78 -82.11 -51.27
C GLU A 249 -84.59 -82.55 -52.50
N GLU A 250 -84.66 -81.71 -53.54
CA GLU A 250 -85.25 -82.04 -54.83
C GLU A 250 -84.51 -83.21 -55.52
N LYS A 251 -83.17 -83.17 -55.55
CA LYS A 251 -82.35 -84.24 -56.13
C LYS A 251 -82.34 -85.54 -55.32
N GLN A 252 -82.50 -85.47 -54.00
CA GLN A 252 -82.66 -86.66 -53.14
C GLN A 252 -83.99 -87.37 -53.39
N LYS A 253 -85.07 -86.63 -53.69
CA LYS A 253 -86.35 -87.23 -54.13
C LYS A 253 -86.22 -87.96 -55.46
N GLU A 254 -85.54 -87.36 -56.45
CA GLU A 254 -85.25 -88.02 -57.73
C GLU A 254 -84.42 -89.31 -57.54
N LEU A 255 -83.45 -89.29 -56.61
CA LEU A 255 -82.60 -90.45 -56.29
C LEU A 255 -83.40 -91.59 -55.66
N ALA A 256 -84.31 -91.29 -54.72
CA ALA A 256 -85.16 -92.28 -54.06
C ALA A 256 -86.09 -93.04 -55.03
N GLU A 257 -86.48 -92.42 -56.14
CA GLU A 257 -87.26 -93.09 -57.20
C GLU A 257 -86.41 -93.98 -58.13
N THR A 258 -85.12 -93.67 -58.28
CA THR A 258 -84.20 -94.40 -59.18
C THR A 258 -83.45 -95.53 -58.47
N GLU A 259 -83.24 -95.44 -57.16
CA GLU A 259 -82.53 -96.41 -56.31
C GLU A 259 -83.11 -97.85 -56.32
N PRO A 260 -84.44 -98.08 -56.23
CA PRO A 260 -84.98 -99.45 -56.30
C PRO A 260 -84.86 -100.08 -57.68
N LYS A 261 -84.88 -99.27 -58.76
CA LYS A 261 -84.69 -99.75 -60.13
C LYS A 261 -83.23 -100.19 -60.37
N PHE A 262 -82.27 -99.44 -59.85
CA PHE A 262 -80.84 -99.74 -59.91
C PHE A 262 -80.46 -100.99 -59.09
N ASN A 263 -81.01 -101.17 -57.88
CA ASN A 263 -80.70 -102.34 -57.04
C ASN A 263 -81.18 -103.68 -57.64
N SER A 264 -82.29 -103.70 -58.39
CA SER A 264 -82.75 -104.94 -59.07
C SER A 264 -81.83 -105.38 -60.22
N VAL A 265 -81.15 -104.43 -60.86
CA VAL A 265 -80.19 -104.68 -61.95
C VAL A 265 -78.86 -105.10 -61.35
N LYS A 266 -78.46 -104.50 -60.22
CA LYS A 266 -77.23 -104.82 -59.48
C LYS A 266 -77.24 -106.23 -58.88
N GLU A 267 -78.35 -106.73 -58.35
CA GLU A 267 -78.45 -108.13 -57.86
C GLU A 267 -78.34 -109.19 -58.95
N LYS A 268 -78.73 -108.85 -60.19
CA LYS A 268 -78.55 -109.72 -61.37
C LYS A 268 -77.10 -109.69 -61.85
N GLU A 269 -76.45 -108.54 -61.74
CA GLU A 269 -75.04 -108.33 -62.03
C GLU A 269 -74.14 -109.07 -61.02
N GLU A 270 -74.40 -108.95 -59.71
CA GLU A 270 -73.62 -109.58 -58.63
C GLU A 270 -73.65 -111.12 -58.68
N ARG A 271 -74.79 -111.73 -59.06
CA ARG A 271 -74.89 -113.19 -59.29
C ARG A 271 -74.11 -113.66 -60.53
N GLY A 272 -74.00 -112.81 -61.56
CA GLY A 272 -73.16 -113.06 -62.72
C GLY A 272 -71.68 -112.91 -62.41
N ILE A 273 -71.31 -111.89 -61.64
CA ILE A 273 -69.93 -111.60 -61.21
C ILE A 273 -69.38 -112.71 -60.30
N ALA A 274 -70.18 -113.28 -59.38
CA ALA A 274 -69.72 -114.35 -58.50
C ALA A 274 -69.37 -115.66 -59.24
N ARG A 275 -70.15 -116.04 -60.26
CA ARG A 275 -69.83 -117.19 -61.14
C ARG A 275 -68.65 -116.90 -62.07
N LEU A 276 -68.51 -115.67 -62.53
CA LEU A 276 -67.36 -115.24 -63.32
C LEU A 276 -66.09 -115.29 -62.45
N ALA A 277 -66.13 -114.84 -61.19
CA ALA A 277 -64.98 -114.77 -60.29
C ALA A 277 -64.37 -116.14 -59.98
N GLN A 278 -65.19 -117.17 -59.74
CA GLN A 278 -64.70 -118.53 -59.43
C GLN A 278 -64.01 -119.20 -60.63
N ALA A 279 -64.58 -119.06 -61.84
CA ALA A 279 -63.96 -119.56 -63.07
C ALA A 279 -62.76 -118.70 -63.54
N THR A 280 -62.66 -117.45 -63.07
CA THR A 280 -61.53 -116.56 -63.37
C THR A 280 -60.34 -116.80 -62.44
N GLN A 281 -60.58 -117.28 -61.21
CA GLN A 281 -59.54 -117.60 -60.23
C GLN A 281 -58.71 -118.84 -60.64
N GLU A 282 -59.34 -119.90 -61.13
CA GLU A 282 -58.63 -121.08 -61.67
C GLU A 282 -57.91 -120.81 -63.01
N ARG A 283 -58.34 -119.80 -63.77
CA ARG A 283 -57.64 -119.32 -64.97
C ARG A 283 -56.45 -118.40 -64.64
N THR A 284 -56.47 -117.71 -63.50
CA THR A 284 -55.45 -116.71 -63.13
C THR A 284 -54.20 -117.33 -62.48
N ASP A 285 -54.29 -118.55 -61.93
CA ASP A 285 -53.11 -119.29 -61.46
C ASP A 285 -52.31 -119.95 -62.61
N LEU A 286 -52.96 -120.26 -63.75
CA LEU A 286 -52.30 -120.81 -64.95
C LEU A 286 -51.78 -119.73 -65.93
N TYR A 287 -52.17 -118.47 -65.75
CA TYR A 287 -51.57 -117.30 -66.41
C TYR A 287 -50.44 -116.66 -65.59
N ALA A 288 -49.60 -117.51 -65.00
CA ALA A 288 -48.29 -117.16 -64.45
C ALA A 288 -47.36 -116.39 -65.42
N LYS A 289 -47.72 -116.12 -66.67
CA LYS A 289 -46.74 -115.73 -67.69
C LYS A 289 -47.25 -114.71 -68.72
N GLN A 290 -47.99 -113.68 -68.29
CA GLN A 290 -48.06 -112.43 -69.07
C GLN A 290 -48.46 -111.23 -68.19
N GLY A 291 -47.62 -110.20 -68.22
CA GLY A 291 -47.56 -109.16 -67.20
C GLY A 291 -48.66 -108.11 -67.23
N ARG A 292 -48.82 -107.46 -66.07
CA ARG A 292 -49.41 -106.13 -65.92
C ARG A 292 -48.32 -105.18 -65.42
N GLY A 293 -47.63 -104.56 -66.36
CA GLY A 293 -46.97 -103.27 -66.11
C GLY A 293 -48.02 -102.19 -66.28
N SER A 294 -48.62 -101.75 -65.17
CA SER A 294 -49.44 -100.55 -65.10
C SER A 294 -48.75 -99.51 -64.22
N GLN A 295 -48.64 -98.30 -64.79
CA GLN A 295 -48.07 -97.04 -64.29
C GLN A 295 -46.57 -96.83 -64.60
N PHE A 296 -46.35 -95.76 -65.39
CA PHE A 296 -45.12 -95.21 -65.98
C PHE A 296 -44.73 -95.77 -67.35
N THR A 297 -44.76 -94.90 -68.36
CA THR A 297 -44.36 -95.21 -69.75
C THR A 297 -42.92 -94.81 -70.05
N SER A 298 -42.15 -94.33 -69.06
CA SER A 298 -40.67 -94.28 -69.08
C SER A 298 -40.06 -94.02 -67.70
N LYS A 299 -38.74 -94.26 -67.57
CA LYS A 299 -37.91 -93.90 -66.40
C LYS A 299 -37.92 -92.38 -66.11
N GLU A 300 -38.23 -91.57 -67.11
CA GLU A 300 -38.26 -90.11 -66.99
C GLU A 300 -39.54 -89.61 -66.32
N GLU A 301 -40.69 -90.27 -66.45
CA GLU A 301 -41.94 -89.85 -65.79
C GLU A 301 -41.92 -90.07 -64.27
N ARG A 302 -41.26 -91.13 -63.80
CA ARG A 302 -41.04 -91.37 -62.36
C ARG A 302 -40.07 -90.33 -61.76
N ASP A 303 -38.98 -90.01 -62.47
CA ASP A 303 -37.98 -89.03 -62.03
C ASP A 303 -38.47 -87.57 -62.14
N LYS A 304 -39.39 -87.25 -63.06
CA LYS A 304 -39.97 -85.89 -63.19
C LYS A 304 -40.88 -85.55 -62.02
N TRP A 305 -41.61 -86.52 -61.49
CA TRP A 305 -42.49 -86.35 -60.34
C TRP A 305 -41.68 -86.17 -59.05
N ILE A 306 -40.68 -87.02 -58.81
CA ILE A 306 -39.77 -86.91 -57.65
C ILE A 306 -38.93 -85.61 -57.70
N LYS A 307 -38.46 -85.19 -58.89
CA LYS A 307 -37.73 -83.90 -59.04
C LYS A 307 -38.61 -82.67 -58.83
N LYS A 308 -39.92 -82.74 -59.09
CA LYS A 308 -40.84 -81.61 -58.90
C LYS A 308 -41.15 -81.38 -57.41
N GLU A 309 -41.25 -82.47 -56.65
CA GLU A 309 -41.46 -82.46 -55.20
C GLU A 309 -40.21 -82.04 -54.41
N LEU A 310 -39.01 -82.41 -54.88
CA LEU A 310 -37.74 -81.92 -54.31
C LEU A 310 -37.52 -80.42 -54.57
N LYS A 311 -37.94 -79.91 -55.73
CA LYS A 311 -37.75 -78.50 -56.11
C LYS A 311 -38.66 -77.55 -55.31
N SER A 312 -39.86 -77.97 -54.91
CA SER A 312 -40.74 -77.15 -54.06
C SER A 312 -40.22 -77.07 -52.61
N LEU A 313 -39.63 -78.15 -52.10
CA LEU A 313 -38.99 -78.18 -50.78
C LEU A 313 -37.68 -77.38 -50.74
N ASP A 314 -36.84 -77.42 -51.78
CA ASP A 314 -35.60 -76.63 -51.85
C ASP A 314 -35.85 -75.12 -51.98
N GLN A 315 -36.97 -74.71 -52.62
CA GLN A 315 -37.36 -73.30 -52.71
C GLN A 315 -37.76 -72.74 -51.33
N ALA A 316 -38.54 -73.51 -50.56
CA ALA A 316 -38.97 -73.13 -49.22
C ALA A 316 -37.81 -73.05 -48.20
N ILE A 317 -36.80 -73.91 -48.35
CA ILE A 317 -35.59 -73.90 -47.50
C ILE A 317 -34.69 -72.68 -47.83
N ASN A 318 -34.57 -72.30 -49.10
CA ASN A 318 -33.76 -71.15 -49.50
C ASN A 318 -34.37 -69.81 -49.10
N ASP A 319 -35.69 -69.67 -49.13
CA ASP A 319 -36.38 -68.46 -48.66
C ASP A 319 -36.23 -68.29 -47.14
N LYS A 320 -36.27 -69.39 -46.38
CA LYS A 320 -35.99 -69.37 -44.93
C LYS A 320 -34.52 -69.06 -44.62
N LYS A 321 -33.57 -69.57 -45.40
CA LYS A 321 -32.14 -69.21 -45.25
C LYS A 321 -31.87 -67.73 -45.57
N ARG A 322 -32.55 -67.15 -46.56
CA ARG A 322 -32.43 -65.70 -46.88
C ARG A 322 -33.01 -64.81 -45.79
N GLN A 323 -34.15 -65.20 -45.19
CA GLN A 323 -34.70 -64.47 -44.04
C GLN A 323 -33.78 -64.51 -42.82
N ILE A 324 -33.17 -65.66 -42.52
CA ILE A 324 -32.22 -65.79 -41.40
C ILE A 324 -30.93 -64.98 -41.66
N ALA A 325 -30.40 -64.99 -42.88
CA ALA A 325 -29.22 -64.22 -43.24
C ALA A 325 -29.46 -62.69 -43.22
N ALA A 326 -30.66 -62.22 -43.59
CA ALA A 326 -31.03 -60.81 -43.51
C ALA A 326 -31.16 -60.36 -42.04
N ILE A 327 -31.78 -61.17 -41.18
CA ILE A 327 -31.94 -60.88 -39.75
C ILE A 327 -30.59 -60.89 -39.00
N HIS A 328 -29.67 -61.79 -39.36
CA HIS A 328 -28.32 -61.80 -38.78
C HIS A 328 -27.48 -60.60 -39.20
N LYS A 329 -27.60 -60.16 -40.47
CA LYS A 329 -26.89 -58.97 -40.97
C LYS A 329 -27.42 -57.68 -40.34
N ASP A 330 -28.75 -57.57 -40.17
CA ASP A 330 -29.37 -56.41 -39.51
C ASP A 330 -29.04 -56.34 -38.00
N LEU A 331 -28.80 -57.49 -37.34
CA LEU A 331 -28.34 -57.58 -35.94
C LEU A 331 -26.86 -57.16 -35.80
N GLU A 332 -25.98 -57.63 -36.69
CA GLU A 332 -24.56 -57.22 -36.68
C GLU A 332 -24.38 -55.72 -37.00
N ASP A 333 -25.16 -55.16 -37.93
CA ASP A 333 -25.10 -53.74 -38.29
C ASP A 333 -25.71 -52.81 -37.21
N THR A 334 -26.59 -53.33 -36.33
CA THR A 334 -27.15 -52.58 -35.19
C THR A 334 -26.32 -52.68 -33.92
N GLU A 335 -25.62 -53.79 -33.67
CA GLU A 335 -24.68 -53.90 -32.53
C GLU A 335 -23.39 -53.10 -32.79
N ALA A 336 -22.84 -53.14 -34.00
CA ALA A 336 -21.64 -52.39 -34.36
C ALA A 336 -21.84 -50.85 -34.37
N ASN A 337 -23.06 -50.37 -34.64
CA ASN A 337 -23.41 -48.94 -34.59
C ASN A 337 -23.78 -48.43 -33.19
N LYS A 338 -24.15 -49.33 -32.27
CA LYS A 338 -24.51 -48.99 -30.90
C LYS A 338 -23.28 -48.88 -29.98
N GLU A 339 -22.27 -49.72 -30.18
CA GLU A 339 -21.03 -49.66 -29.39
C GLU A 339 -20.09 -48.52 -29.81
N LYS A 340 -19.97 -48.21 -31.12
CA LYS A 340 -19.12 -47.09 -31.58
C LYS A 340 -19.67 -45.69 -31.30
N ASN A 341 -21.00 -45.52 -31.24
CA ASN A 341 -21.61 -44.20 -31.01
C ASN A 341 -21.84 -43.88 -29.52
N LEU A 342 -21.79 -44.85 -28.61
CA LEU A 342 -22.00 -44.59 -27.17
C LEU A 342 -20.71 -44.17 -26.44
N GLU A 343 -19.54 -44.67 -26.87
CA GLU A 343 -18.26 -44.32 -26.22
C GLU A 343 -17.62 -43.04 -26.79
N GLN A 344 -17.76 -42.76 -28.09
CA GLN A 344 -17.18 -41.54 -28.68
C GLN A 344 -18.00 -40.25 -28.44
N TYR A 345 -19.28 -40.35 -28.07
CA TYR A 345 -20.18 -39.18 -27.92
C TYR A 345 -20.25 -38.65 -26.48
N ASN A 346 -19.97 -39.49 -25.48
CA ASN A 346 -20.05 -39.09 -24.08
C ASN A 346 -18.73 -38.50 -23.56
N ASP A 347 -17.58 -39.10 -23.88
CA ASP A 347 -16.28 -38.59 -23.40
C ASP A 347 -15.84 -37.30 -24.12
N LEU A 348 -16.24 -37.12 -25.39
CA LEU A 348 -15.83 -35.95 -26.18
C LEU A 348 -16.59 -34.66 -25.81
N ASN A 349 -17.84 -34.78 -25.35
CA ASN A 349 -18.68 -33.62 -24.99
C ASN A 349 -18.38 -33.11 -23.57
N GLU A 350 -18.08 -34.01 -22.63
CA GLU A 350 -17.79 -33.64 -21.26
C GLU A 350 -16.39 -32.97 -21.14
N VAL A 351 -15.42 -33.44 -21.90
CA VAL A 351 -14.07 -32.86 -21.93
C VAL A 351 -14.05 -31.53 -22.70
N LYS A 352 -14.79 -31.39 -23.81
CA LYS A 352 -14.84 -30.11 -24.55
C LYS A 352 -15.49 -28.98 -23.77
N ALA A 353 -16.63 -29.21 -23.11
CA ALA A 353 -17.30 -28.17 -22.34
C ALA A 353 -16.45 -27.70 -21.14
N ARG A 354 -15.75 -28.65 -20.50
CA ARG A 354 -14.91 -28.38 -19.33
C ARG A 354 -13.59 -27.68 -19.72
N VAL A 355 -13.02 -27.99 -20.88
CA VAL A 355 -11.84 -27.28 -21.44
C VAL A 355 -12.21 -25.86 -21.86
N GLU A 356 -13.36 -25.63 -22.51
CA GLU A 356 -13.76 -24.27 -22.92
C GLU A 356 -14.17 -23.35 -21.76
N GLU A 357 -14.63 -23.91 -20.64
CA GLU A 357 -14.93 -23.14 -19.43
C GLU A 357 -13.66 -22.85 -18.62
N LEU A 358 -12.75 -23.82 -18.53
CA LEU A 358 -11.48 -23.64 -17.83
C LEU A 358 -10.53 -22.72 -18.61
N ASP A 359 -10.51 -22.78 -19.95
CA ASP A 359 -9.71 -21.85 -20.76
C ASP A 359 -10.22 -20.41 -20.64
N ARG A 360 -11.54 -20.19 -20.65
CA ARG A 360 -12.10 -18.84 -20.44
C ARG A 360 -11.74 -18.28 -19.06
N LYS A 361 -11.93 -19.07 -18.01
CA LYS A 361 -11.58 -18.67 -16.64
C LYS A 361 -10.08 -18.48 -16.48
N TYR A 362 -9.26 -19.29 -17.14
CA TYR A 362 -7.81 -19.17 -17.12
C TYR A 362 -7.34 -17.89 -17.82
N TYR A 363 -7.90 -17.54 -18.98
CA TYR A 363 -7.55 -16.30 -19.67
C TYR A 363 -8.03 -15.04 -18.94
N GLU A 364 -9.21 -15.06 -18.32
CA GLU A 364 -9.68 -13.93 -17.49
C GLU A 364 -8.80 -13.73 -16.26
N VAL A 365 -8.47 -14.81 -15.53
CA VAL A 365 -7.60 -14.74 -14.35
C VAL A 365 -6.16 -14.37 -14.76
N LYS A 366 -5.67 -14.86 -15.90
CA LYS A 366 -4.34 -14.51 -16.42
C LYS A 366 -4.26 -13.03 -16.82
N ASN A 367 -5.27 -12.50 -17.51
CA ASN A 367 -5.31 -11.08 -17.86
C ASN A 367 -5.43 -10.21 -16.60
N LYS A 368 -6.26 -10.59 -15.63
CA LYS A 368 -6.37 -9.85 -14.36
C LYS A 368 -5.07 -9.90 -13.55
N LYS A 369 -4.38 -11.05 -13.56
CA LYS A 369 -3.07 -11.20 -12.94
C LYS A 369 -2.02 -10.33 -13.64
N ASP A 370 -1.99 -10.29 -14.96
CA ASP A 370 -1.00 -9.52 -15.72
C ASP A 370 -1.24 -7.99 -15.61
N GLU A 371 -2.51 -7.56 -15.51
CA GLU A 371 -2.89 -6.19 -15.16
C GLU A 371 -2.40 -5.79 -13.77
N LEU A 372 -2.75 -6.58 -12.74
CA LEU A 372 -2.32 -6.32 -11.36
C LEU A 372 -0.80 -6.42 -11.20
N GLN A 373 -0.15 -7.28 -11.96
CA GLN A 373 1.31 -7.43 -11.98
C GLN A 373 1.99 -6.20 -12.63
N SER A 374 1.37 -5.61 -13.65
CA SER A 374 1.85 -4.38 -14.28
C SER A 374 1.62 -3.17 -13.37
N GLU A 375 0.47 -3.09 -12.71
CA GLU A 375 0.16 -2.05 -11.72
C GLU A 375 1.09 -2.15 -10.51
N ARG A 376 1.34 -3.37 -9.98
CA ARG A 376 2.34 -3.60 -8.93
C ARG A 376 3.74 -3.17 -9.36
N ASN A 377 4.15 -3.49 -10.58
CA ASN A 377 5.47 -3.11 -11.09
C ASN A 377 5.59 -1.58 -11.31
N TYR A 378 4.49 -0.90 -11.64
CA TYR A 378 4.45 0.56 -11.72
C TYR A 378 4.57 1.20 -10.33
N LEU A 379 3.73 0.78 -9.38
CA LEU A 379 3.76 1.27 -7.99
C LEU A 379 5.10 0.98 -7.31
N TRP A 380 5.72 -0.17 -7.57
CA TRP A 380 7.04 -0.51 -7.03
C TRP A 380 8.17 0.36 -7.60
N ARG A 381 8.06 0.77 -8.88
CA ARG A 381 9.02 1.72 -9.47
C ARG A 381 8.84 3.13 -8.92
N GLU A 382 7.59 3.55 -8.73
CA GLU A 382 7.25 4.84 -8.13
C GLU A 382 7.72 4.91 -6.67
N GLU A 383 7.45 3.88 -5.87
CA GLU A 383 7.93 3.75 -4.49
C GLU A 383 9.46 3.76 -4.42
N ASN A 384 10.16 3.02 -5.29
CA ASN A 384 11.62 3.04 -5.31
C ASN A 384 12.21 4.40 -5.73
N ALA A 385 11.57 5.10 -6.67
CA ALA A 385 12.00 6.43 -7.07
C ALA A 385 11.83 7.44 -5.93
N GLU A 386 10.71 7.37 -5.20
CA GLU A 386 10.46 8.20 -4.01
C GLU A 386 11.41 7.86 -2.86
N GLN A 387 11.70 6.57 -2.62
CA GLN A 387 12.68 6.14 -1.62
C GLN A 387 14.11 6.59 -1.97
N GLN A 388 14.51 6.54 -3.25
CA GLN A 388 15.81 7.07 -3.68
C GLN A 388 15.89 8.60 -3.53
N ALA A 389 14.82 9.32 -3.88
CA ALA A 389 14.75 10.78 -3.70
C ALA A 389 14.86 11.17 -2.21
N LEU A 390 14.20 10.41 -1.34
CA LEU A 390 14.24 10.59 0.11
C LEU A 390 15.62 10.26 0.68
N ALA A 391 16.26 9.19 0.23
CA ALA A 391 17.64 8.86 0.61
C ALA A 391 18.64 9.95 0.20
N ALA A 392 18.53 10.47 -1.02
CA ALA A 392 19.37 11.57 -1.50
C ALA A 392 19.16 12.86 -0.70
N LYS A 393 17.92 13.17 -0.30
CA LYS A 393 17.60 14.34 0.53
C LYS A 393 18.07 14.17 1.98
N ARG A 394 18.03 12.96 2.54
CA ARG A 394 18.65 12.67 3.84
C ARG A 394 20.17 12.87 3.81
N GLU A 395 20.83 12.44 2.74
CA GLU A 395 22.27 12.65 2.56
C GLU A 395 22.62 14.15 2.41
N ASP A 396 21.82 14.92 1.67
CA ASP A 396 21.97 16.39 1.57
C ASP A 396 21.77 17.10 2.92
N LEU A 397 20.76 16.68 3.69
CA LEU A 397 20.53 17.18 5.04
C LEU A 397 21.71 16.86 5.96
N GLU A 398 22.23 15.63 5.92
CA GLU A 398 23.38 15.22 6.73
C GLU A 398 24.64 16.04 6.36
N LYS A 399 24.90 16.27 5.07
CA LYS A 399 25.99 17.15 4.61
C LYS A 399 25.83 18.58 5.13
N LYS A 400 24.61 19.15 5.04
CA LYS A 400 24.31 20.50 5.55
C LYS A 400 24.44 20.59 7.08
N GLN A 401 24.00 19.57 7.81
CA GLN A 401 24.17 19.48 9.27
C GLN A 401 25.65 19.32 9.65
N GLN A 402 26.44 18.54 8.91
CA GLN A 402 27.89 18.43 9.11
C GLN A 402 28.60 19.76 8.86
N LEU A 403 28.20 20.52 7.82
CA LEU A 403 28.72 21.87 7.56
C LEU A 403 28.36 22.85 8.68
N LEU A 404 27.12 22.80 9.19
CA LEU A 404 26.71 23.61 10.35
C LEU A 404 27.47 23.23 11.63
N ARG A 405 27.73 21.94 11.86
CA ARG A 405 28.57 21.45 12.98
C ARG A 405 30.03 21.90 12.84
N ALA A 406 30.60 21.82 11.64
CA ALA A 406 31.95 22.30 11.37
C ALA A 406 32.08 23.83 11.57
N ALA A 407 31.03 24.59 11.23
CA ALA A 407 30.97 26.04 11.46
C ALA A 407 30.78 26.41 12.94
N THR A 408 30.09 25.57 13.72
CA THR A 408 29.84 25.80 15.17
C THR A 408 31.01 25.35 16.06
N GLY A 409 31.84 24.40 15.61
CA GLY A 409 33.03 23.93 16.34
C GLY A 409 34.23 24.90 16.37
N LYS A 410 34.17 26.05 15.69
CA LYS A 410 35.23 27.08 15.68
C LYS A 410 34.97 28.25 16.65
N VAL A 411 34.21 28.03 17.73
CA VAL A 411 34.05 28.99 18.84
C VAL A 411 34.70 28.42 20.09
N GLY A 412 36.01 28.25 20.03
CA GLY A 412 36.86 27.98 21.17
C GLY A 412 38.08 28.88 21.06
N ASP A 413 38.27 29.77 22.02
CA ASP A 413 39.44 30.64 22.13
C ASP A 413 40.72 29.80 22.02
N GLN A 414 41.45 29.97 20.92
CA GLN A 414 42.86 29.61 20.84
C GLN A 414 43.67 30.88 20.54
N VAL A 415 44.30 31.38 21.59
CA VAL A 415 45.32 32.42 21.53
C VAL A 415 46.58 31.81 20.91
N SER A 416 46.88 32.16 19.66
CA SER A 416 48.19 31.91 19.06
C SER A 416 49.14 33.06 19.41
N HIS A 417 50.25 32.73 20.08
CA HIS A 417 51.34 33.64 20.35
C HIS A 417 52.31 33.65 19.16
N ARG A 418 52.40 34.80 18.47
CA ARG A 418 53.30 35.16 17.35
C ARG A 418 52.84 34.77 15.93
N GLY A 419 52.56 35.80 15.11
CA GLY A 419 52.69 35.73 13.64
C GLY A 419 51.56 36.40 12.84
N ALA A 420 51.92 37.47 12.13
CA ALA A 420 51.26 38.18 11.01
C ALA A 420 49.73 38.05 10.78
N LEU A 421 49.04 39.19 10.93
CA LEU A 421 47.71 39.49 10.41
C LEU A 421 47.64 39.31 8.88
N THR A 422 46.87 38.33 8.40
CA THR A 422 46.30 38.34 7.05
C THR A 422 44.80 38.51 7.16
N GLY A 423 44.33 39.67 6.72
CA GLY A 423 42.95 40.12 6.80
C GLY A 423 41.99 39.34 5.92
N GLY A 424 40.77 39.23 6.43
CA GLY A 424 39.57 38.76 5.75
C GLY A 424 38.43 38.73 6.75
N TYR A 425 37.66 39.82 6.83
CA TYR A 425 36.45 39.88 7.65
C TYR A 425 35.37 39.02 6.98
N TYR A 426 35.32 37.73 7.31
CA TYR A 426 34.20 36.86 6.98
C TYR A 426 33.16 36.98 8.11
N ASP A 427 31.97 37.50 7.79
CA ASP A 427 30.85 37.58 8.74
C ASP A 427 30.33 36.18 9.06
N THR A 428 30.90 35.57 10.11
CA THR A 428 30.60 34.21 10.56
C THR A 428 29.17 34.07 11.10
N ARG A 429 28.50 35.17 11.47
CA ARG A 429 27.09 35.13 11.93
C ARG A 429 26.13 35.04 10.76
N LYS A 430 26.35 35.79 9.68
CA LYS A 430 25.56 35.64 8.44
C LYS A 430 25.69 34.24 7.85
N SER A 431 26.93 33.73 7.75
CA SER A 431 27.18 32.37 7.24
C SER A 431 26.55 31.28 8.11
N ARG A 432 26.53 31.43 9.45
CA ARG A 432 25.88 30.46 10.34
C ARG A 432 24.36 30.51 10.27
N LEU A 433 23.76 31.70 10.20
CA LEU A 433 22.31 31.86 10.09
C LEU A 433 21.81 31.35 8.73
N GLU A 434 22.59 31.56 7.66
CA GLU A 434 22.35 30.99 6.33
C GLU A 434 22.44 29.47 6.35
N LEU A 435 23.51 28.88 6.92
CA LEU A 435 23.63 27.42 7.06
C LEU A 435 22.51 26.81 7.92
N GLN A 436 22.07 27.49 8.99
CA GLN A 436 20.96 27.04 9.83
C GLN A 436 19.62 27.13 9.09
N LYS A 437 19.43 28.15 8.25
CA LYS A 437 18.26 28.29 7.38
C LYS A 437 18.24 27.21 6.30
N ASP A 438 19.40 26.87 5.73
CA ASP A 438 19.53 25.82 4.72
C ASP A 438 19.29 24.42 5.30
N VAL A 439 19.72 24.16 6.55
CA VAL A 439 19.38 22.94 7.29
C VAL A 439 17.87 22.86 7.53
N ARG A 440 17.26 23.93 8.06
CA ARG A 440 15.81 23.96 8.33
C ARG A 440 14.98 23.76 7.05
N LYS A 441 15.40 24.38 5.95
CA LYS A 441 14.76 24.20 4.64
C LYS A 441 14.89 22.77 4.13
N ALA A 442 16.05 22.14 4.30
CA ALA A 442 16.25 20.72 3.96
C ALA A 442 15.43 19.77 4.86
N GLU A 443 15.23 20.10 6.14
CA GLU A 443 14.36 19.36 7.06
C GLU A 443 12.89 19.46 6.67
N GLU A 444 12.41 20.65 6.28
CA GLU A 444 11.06 20.86 5.76
C GLU A 444 10.83 20.08 4.45
N GLU A 445 11.76 20.18 3.49
CA GLU A 445 11.68 19.44 2.21
C GLU A 445 11.71 17.92 2.42
N LEU A 446 12.48 17.42 3.40
CA LEU A 446 12.51 15.99 3.75
C LEU A 446 11.18 15.55 4.38
N GLY A 447 10.63 16.35 5.28
CA GLY A 447 9.35 16.05 5.94
C GLY A 447 8.18 15.99 4.95
N GLU A 448 8.17 16.87 3.94
CA GLU A 448 7.17 16.82 2.87
C GLU A 448 7.28 15.56 2.01
N LEU A 449 8.51 15.10 1.71
CA LEU A 449 8.74 13.86 0.95
C LEU A 449 8.39 12.62 1.76
N GLU A 450 8.71 12.60 3.06
CA GLU A 450 8.31 11.53 3.98
C GLU A 450 6.78 11.45 4.13
N ALA A 451 6.09 12.59 4.15
CA ALA A 451 4.63 12.63 4.17
C ALA A 451 4.03 12.08 2.86
N LYS A 452 4.58 12.46 1.71
CA LYS A 452 4.14 11.97 0.38
C LYS A 452 4.34 10.46 0.24
N LEU A 453 5.51 9.94 0.61
CA LEU A 453 5.78 8.50 0.57
C LEU A 453 4.83 7.70 1.47
N ASN A 454 4.55 8.20 2.69
CA ASN A 454 3.63 7.55 3.61
C ASN A 454 2.17 7.59 3.12
N GLU A 455 1.77 8.66 2.43
CA GLU A 455 0.46 8.76 1.80
C GLU A 455 0.33 7.80 0.61
N ASN A 456 1.37 7.70 -0.22
CA ASN A 456 1.40 6.76 -1.35
C ASN A 456 1.42 5.31 -0.88
N LEU A 457 2.19 4.96 0.15
CA LEU A 457 2.16 3.64 0.78
C LEU A 457 0.79 3.28 1.32
N ARG A 458 0.08 4.24 1.93
CA ARG A 458 -1.30 4.03 2.40
C ARG A 458 -2.25 3.77 1.24
N ARG A 459 -2.20 4.57 0.18
CA ARG A 459 -3.02 4.37 -1.02
C ARG A 459 -2.72 3.01 -1.67
N ASN A 460 -1.47 2.58 -1.70
CA ASN A 460 -1.06 1.30 -2.29
C ASN A 460 -1.57 0.11 -1.46
N ILE A 461 -1.58 0.21 -0.13
CA ILE A 461 -2.14 -0.83 0.75
C ILE A 461 -3.67 -0.88 0.63
N GLU A 462 -4.33 0.28 0.51
CA GLU A 462 -5.78 0.37 0.29
C GLU A 462 -6.23 -0.18 -1.06
N ASN A 463 -5.36 -0.23 -2.07
CA ASN A 463 -5.66 -0.82 -3.37
C ASN A 463 -5.39 -2.34 -3.45
N ILE A 464 -4.69 -2.92 -2.45
CA ILE A 464 -4.32 -4.35 -2.40
C ILE A 464 -5.36 -5.21 -1.65
N PHE A 465 -6.21 -4.59 -0.83
CA PHE A 465 -7.32 -5.22 -0.10
C PHE A 465 -8.66 -4.75 -0.62
#